data_AF-A0A359M1T7-F1
#
_entry.id   AF-A0A359M1T7-F1
#
_cell.length_a   1.000
_cell.length_b   1.000
_cell.length_c   1.000
_cell.angle_alpha   90.00
_cell.angle_beta   90.00
_cell.angle_gamma   90.00
#
_symmetry.space_group_name_H-M   'P 1'
#
loop_
_entity.id
_entity.type
_entity.pdbx_description
1 polymer ?
#
loop_
_entity_poly.entity_id
_entity_poly.type
_entity_poly.pdbx_seq_one_letter_code
_entity_poly.pdbx_strand_id
1 'polypeptide(L)'
;MMIAMVVAFLLLMAGSIFAAEPLVVPLYQSVAPGTETWTQKEYEDVNPNDKAWITHNISQPSLTVFLPDAATATGTGVVVCPGGGFHVLAMRHEGYEVARWLNSIGVAAFVLKYRVLQKGAPASDRGEKVVPMAISDGRRALRLVR
;
A
#
# COMPACT_ATOMS: atom_id res chain seq x y z
N MET A 1 40.62 -31.22 17.14
CA MET A 1 40.43 -29.75 17.23
C MET A 1 39.89 -29.14 15.94
N MET A 2 40.31 -29.60 14.75
CA MET A 2 39.86 -29.06 13.46
C MET A 2 38.38 -29.34 13.10
N ILE A 3 37.85 -30.51 13.49
CA ILE A 3 36.45 -30.91 13.20
C ILE A 3 35.44 -30.09 14.03
N ALA A 4 35.79 -29.68 15.25
CA ALA A 4 34.94 -28.85 16.11
C ALA A 4 34.79 -27.41 15.60
N MET A 5 35.80 -26.87 14.89
CA MET A 5 35.73 -25.53 14.28
C MET A 5 34.86 -25.49 13.02
N VAL A 6 34.76 -26.58 12.27
CA VAL A 6 33.93 -26.64 11.04
C VAL A 6 32.43 -26.73 11.38
N VAL A 7 32.07 -27.45 12.45
CA VAL A 7 30.68 -27.51 12.93
C VAL A 7 30.21 -26.16 13.49
N ALA A 8 31.10 -25.41 14.14
CA ALA A 8 30.79 -24.06 14.64
C ALA A 8 30.60 -23.03 13.52
N PHE A 9 31.29 -23.19 12.38
CA PHE A 9 31.13 -22.30 11.21
C PHE A 9 29.83 -22.57 10.44
N LEU A 10 29.35 -23.82 10.42
CA LEU A 10 28.07 -24.19 9.81
C LEU A 10 26.84 -23.77 10.64
N LEU A 11 26.99 -23.55 11.94
CA LEU A 11 25.94 -23.05 12.83
C LEU A 11 25.78 -21.51 12.80
N LEU A 12 26.72 -20.78 12.19
CA LEU A 12 26.67 -19.31 12.06
C LEU A 12 25.93 -18.81 10.81
N MET A 13 25.45 -19.72 9.95
CA MET A 13 24.44 -19.43 8.94
C MET A 13 23.03 -19.41 9.56
N ALA A 14 22.91 -18.86 10.77
CA ALA A 14 21.63 -18.55 11.37
C ALA A 14 20.95 -17.52 10.45
N GLY A 15 19.85 -17.93 9.84
CA GLY A 15 19.24 -17.27 8.70
C GLY A 15 19.04 -15.78 8.91
N SER A 16 19.54 -15.00 7.97
CA SER A 16 19.06 -13.64 7.77
C SER A 16 17.56 -13.74 7.47
N ILE A 17 16.73 -13.38 8.45
CA ILE A 17 15.30 -13.14 8.24
C ILE A 17 15.23 -11.87 7.39
N PHE A 18 15.28 -12.01 6.08
CA PHE A 18 14.89 -10.93 5.19
C PHE A 18 13.40 -10.69 5.44
N ALA A 19 13.07 -9.49 5.94
CA ALA A 19 11.70 -9.02 5.88
C ALA A 19 11.33 -8.97 4.39
N ALA A 20 10.38 -9.80 3.97
CA ALA A 20 9.89 -9.78 2.61
C ALA A 20 9.34 -8.37 2.31
N GLU A 21 9.71 -7.81 1.16
CA GLU A 21 9.11 -6.57 0.70
C GLU A 21 7.58 -6.77 0.59
N PRO A 22 6.76 -5.78 0.99
CA PRO A 22 5.32 -5.89 0.87
C PRO A 22 4.93 -6.17 -0.58
N LEU A 23 4.05 -7.15 -0.79
CA LEU A 23 3.50 -7.41 -2.12
C LEU A 23 2.63 -6.22 -2.55
N VAL A 24 3.03 -5.56 -3.64
CA VAL A 24 2.28 -4.46 -4.24
C VAL A 24 1.69 -4.91 -5.58
N VAL A 25 0.37 -4.83 -5.71
CA VAL A 25 -0.38 -5.25 -6.89
C VAL A 25 -0.94 -4.01 -7.60
N PRO A 26 -0.47 -3.66 -8.81
CA PRO A 26 -1.05 -2.54 -9.55
C PRO A 26 -2.49 -2.86 -9.99
N LEU A 27 -3.40 -1.88 -9.93
CA LEU A 27 -4.79 -2.10 -10.33
C LEU A 27 -4.97 -2.24 -11.85
N TYR A 28 -4.07 -1.61 -12.60
CA TYR A 28 -4.05 -1.56 -14.06
C TYR A 28 -2.69 -2.04 -14.56
N GLN A 29 -2.69 -2.81 -15.65
CA GLN A 29 -1.46 -3.32 -16.29
C GLN A 29 -0.79 -2.27 -17.20
N SER A 30 -1.57 -1.26 -17.60
CA SER A 30 -1.15 -0.09 -18.37
C SER A 30 -1.35 1.18 -17.53
N VAL A 31 -1.10 2.34 -18.13
CA VAL A 31 -1.51 3.64 -17.57
C VAL A 31 -2.98 3.57 -17.14
N ALA A 32 -3.28 4.13 -15.96
CA ALA A 32 -4.63 4.15 -15.41
C ALA A 32 -5.55 5.04 -16.27
N PRO A 33 -6.79 4.61 -16.61
CA PRO A 33 -7.65 5.36 -17.52
C PRO A 33 -8.00 6.76 -16.99
N GLY A 34 -7.69 7.82 -17.74
CA GLY A 34 -7.92 9.21 -17.33
C GLY A 34 -6.70 9.91 -16.73
N THR A 35 -5.54 9.25 -16.66
CA THR A 35 -4.27 9.86 -16.25
C THR A 35 -3.22 9.85 -17.35
N GLU A 36 -3.59 9.62 -18.61
CA GLU A 36 -2.67 9.47 -19.76
C GLU A 36 -1.83 10.74 -20.00
N THR A 37 -2.37 11.91 -19.62
CA THR A 37 -1.73 13.21 -19.79
C THR A 37 -1.11 13.75 -18.50
N TRP A 38 -1.21 13.01 -17.39
CA TRP A 38 -0.66 13.46 -16.10
C TRP A 38 0.86 13.28 -16.09
N THR A 39 1.59 14.36 -15.83
CA THR A 39 3.06 14.40 -15.85
C THR A 39 3.70 14.59 -14.50
N GLN A 40 2.90 14.96 -13.50
CA GLN A 40 3.36 15.18 -12.13
C GLN A 40 3.85 13.86 -11.52
N LYS A 41 4.97 13.91 -10.82
CA LYS A 41 5.52 12.74 -10.13
C LYS A 41 4.80 12.50 -8.82
N GLU A 42 4.49 11.24 -8.55
CA GLU A 42 4.13 10.78 -7.22
C GLU A 42 5.30 11.02 -6.26
N TYR A 43 4.99 11.50 -5.06
CA TYR A 43 5.99 11.71 -4.00
C TYR A 43 5.38 11.47 -2.63
N GLU A 44 6.25 11.24 -1.65
CA GLU A 44 5.88 10.96 -0.28
C GLU A 44 6.50 11.99 0.66
N ASP A 45 5.67 12.59 1.50
CA ASP A 45 6.11 13.42 2.61
C ASP A 45 6.17 12.51 3.86
N VAL A 46 7.38 12.02 4.15
CA VAL A 46 7.67 11.14 5.30
C VAL A 46 8.37 11.94 6.39
N ASN A 47 7.66 12.21 7.49
CA ASN A 47 8.23 12.84 8.67
C ASN A 47 8.26 11.83 9.83
N PRO A 48 9.45 11.37 10.27
CA PRO A 48 9.58 10.41 11.36
C PRO A 48 9.05 10.94 12.70
N ASN A 49 9.15 12.24 12.96
CA ASN A 49 8.78 12.87 14.24
C ASN A 49 7.27 12.99 14.38
N ASP A 50 6.61 13.50 13.34
CA ASP A 50 5.15 13.69 13.31
C ASP A 50 4.41 12.44 12.85
N LYS A 51 5.16 11.37 12.59
CA LYS A 51 4.67 10.10 12.06
C LYS A 51 3.91 10.23 10.74
N ALA A 52 4.01 11.35 10.04
CA ALA A 52 3.35 11.53 8.76
C ALA A 52 4.00 10.64 7.69
N TRP A 53 3.17 9.90 6.95
CA TRP A 53 3.51 9.32 5.66
C TRP A 53 2.35 9.66 4.75
N ILE A 54 2.51 10.73 3.99
CA ILE A 54 1.48 11.25 3.10
C ILE A 54 1.94 11.06 1.66
N THR A 55 1.12 10.41 0.84
CA THR A 55 1.42 10.22 -0.59
C THR A 55 0.60 11.20 -1.41
N HIS A 56 1.26 11.86 -2.36
CA HIS A 56 0.70 12.90 -3.22
C HIS A 56 0.74 12.49 -4.68
N ASN A 57 -0.05 13.16 -5.54
CA ASN A 57 0.06 13.03 -6.99
C ASN A 57 -0.11 11.59 -7.53
N ILE A 58 -0.86 10.72 -6.82
CA ILE A 58 -1.06 9.34 -7.23
C ILE A 58 -1.75 9.29 -8.60
N SER A 59 -1.06 8.72 -9.59
CA SER A 59 -1.56 8.44 -10.94
C SER A 59 -1.66 6.95 -11.24
N GLN A 60 -0.83 6.13 -10.58
CA GLN A 60 -0.80 4.67 -10.73
C GLN A 60 -1.31 4.01 -9.44
N PRO A 61 -2.61 3.64 -9.39
CA PRO A 61 -3.18 3.07 -8.18
C PRO A 61 -2.80 1.59 -8.02
N SER A 62 -2.66 1.16 -6.77
CA SER A 62 -2.22 -0.19 -6.38
C SER A 62 -2.84 -0.65 -5.06
N LEU A 63 -2.73 -1.94 -4.78
CA LEU A 63 -2.96 -2.53 -3.46
C LEU A 63 -1.63 -2.95 -2.85
N THR A 64 -1.38 -2.58 -1.60
CA THR A 64 -0.34 -3.19 -0.79
C THR A 64 -0.96 -4.26 0.11
N VAL A 65 -0.47 -5.50 0.00
CA VAL A 65 -1.05 -6.67 0.66
C VAL A 65 -0.45 -6.89 2.04
N PHE A 66 -1.31 -7.07 3.03
CA PHE A 66 -0.98 -7.38 4.42
C PHE A 66 -1.74 -8.65 4.82
N LEU A 67 -1.05 -9.77 4.93
CA LEU A 67 -1.64 -11.05 5.32
C LEU A 67 -1.43 -11.31 6.82
N PRO A 68 -2.47 -11.78 7.55
CA PRO A 68 -2.31 -12.23 8.91
C PRO A 68 -1.45 -13.51 8.96
N ASP A 69 -1.03 -13.88 10.17
CA ASP A 69 -0.46 -15.20 10.40
C ASP A 69 -1.45 -16.29 9.96
N ALA A 70 -0.95 -17.33 9.27
CA ALA A 70 -1.79 -18.40 8.75
C ALA A 70 -2.56 -19.15 9.87
N ALA A 71 -2.01 -19.22 11.08
CA ALA A 71 -2.64 -19.88 12.22
C ALA A 71 -3.83 -19.09 12.79
N THR A 72 -3.89 -17.78 12.57
CA THR A 72 -4.97 -16.91 13.07
C THR A 72 -5.88 -16.37 11.96
N ALA A 73 -5.61 -16.73 10.71
CA ALA A 73 -6.35 -16.25 9.55
C ALA A 73 -7.84 -16.64 9.63
N THR A 74 -8.70 -15.62 9.62
CA THR A 74 -10.17 -15.75 9.67
C THR A 74 -10.79 -16.06 8.31
N GLY A 75 -10.02 -15.92 7.22
CA GLY A 75 -10.52 -15.93 5.85
C GLY A 75 -11.20 -14.63 5.42
N THR A 76 -11.29 -13.62 6.28
CA THR A 76 -11.87 -12.30 5.94
C THR A 76 -10.82 -11.39 5.30
N GLY A 77 -11.22 -10.68 4.23
CA GLY A 77 -10.42 -9.66 3.56
C GLY A 77 -11.07 -8.27 3.64
N VAL A 78 -10.25 -7.23 3.89
CA VAL A 78 -10.69 -5.82 3.97
C VAL A 78 -9.82 -4.95 3.07
N VAL A 79 -10.45 -4.18 2.18
CA VAL A 79 -9.78 -3.11 1.45
C VAL A 79 -9.77 -1.86 2.31
N VAL A 80 -8.58 -1.39 2.69
CA VAL A 80 -8.38 -0.19 3.49
C VAL A 80 -8.18 0.99 2.54
N CYS A 81 -9.00 2.03 2.66
CA CYS A 81 -8.92 3.23 1.84
C CYS A 81 -8.44 4.41 2.71
N PRO A 82 -7.14 4.77 2.68
CA PRO A 82 -6.64 5.93 3.42
C PRO A 82 -7.35 7.21 2.96
N GLY A 83 -7.65 8.12 3.88
CA GLY A 83 -8.25 9.40 3.61
C GLY A 83 -7.24 10.46 3.17
N GLY A 84 -7.68 11.73 3.17
CA GLY A 84 -6.92 12.87 2.62
C GLY A 84 -7.72 13.69 1.59
N GLY A 85 -9.04 13.52 1.56
CA GLY A 85 -9.96 14.41 0.83
C GLY A 85 -9.76 14.44 -0.69
N PHE A 86 -9.23 13.35 -1.25
CA PHE A 86 -8.83 13.23 -2.67
C PHE A 86 -7.71 14.18 -3.10
N HIS A 87 -6.96 14.75 -2.16
CA HIS A 87 -5.75 15.54 -2.43
C HIS A 87 -4.48 14.73 -2.19
N VAL A 88 -4.54 13.86 -1.19
CA VAL A 88 -3.43 13.05 -0.69
C VAL A 88 -3.97 11.76 -0.10
N LEU A 89 -3.07 10.85 0.28
CA LEU A 89 -3.38 9.66 1.08
C LEU A 89 -2.56 9.64 2.37
N ALA A 90 -3.23 9.55 3.53
CA ALA A 90 -2.59 9.40 4.84
C ALA A 90 -2.15 7.94 5.08
N MET A 91 -1.13 7.50 4.34
CA MET A 91 -0.74 6.09 4.23
C MET A 91 -0.36 5.42 5.55
N ARG A 92 0.31 6.11 6.49
CA ARG A 92 0.70 5.48 7.76
C ARG A 92 -0.51 5.20 8.66
N HIS A 93 -1.16 6.24 9.16
CA HIS A 93 -2.16 6.13 10.23
C HIS A 93 -3.48 5.54 9.73
N GLU A 94 -3.90 5.89 8.52
CA GLU A 94 -5.19 5.45 7.96
C GLU A 94 -5.04 4.24 7.02
N GLY A 95 -3.80 3.89 6.63
CA GLY A 95 -3.48 2.72 5.82
C GLY A 95 -2.76 1.64 6.62
N TYR A 96 -1.43 1.74 6.72
CA TYR A 96 -0.58 0.66 7.21
C TYR A 96 -0.78 0.30 8.69
N GLU A 97 -1.07 1.27 9.56
CA GLU A 97 -1.37 0.98 10.97
C GLU A 97 -2.72 0.26 11.11
N VAL A 98 -3.72 0.66 10.33
CA VAL A 98 -5.01 -0.06 10.24
C VAL A 98 -4.81 -1.47 9.71
N ALA A 99 -4.01 -1.65 8.65
CA ALA A 99 -3.72 -2.96 8.09
C ALA A 99 -3.02 -3.89 9.07
N ARG A 100 -2.03 -3.38 9.83
CA ARG A 100 -1.37 -4.14 10.90
C ARG A 100 -2.32 -4.53 12.02
N TRP A 101 -3.22 -3.63 12.41
CA TRP A 101 -4.25 -3.95 13.40
C TRP A 101 -5.23 -5.01 12.90
N LEU A 102 -5.67 -4.93 11.64
CA LEU A 102 -6.51 -5.97 11.03
C LEU A 102 -5.79 -7.33 11.00
N ASN A 103 -4.51 -7.36 10.64
CA ASN A 103 -3.71 -8.59 10.67
C ASN A 103 -3.58 -9.18 12.07
N SER A 104 -3.44 -8.36 13.12
CA SER A 104 -3.30 -8.86 14.50
C SER A 104 -4.57 -9.54 15.01
N ILE A 105 -5.73 -9.29 14.39
CA ILE A 105 -7.00 -9.98 14.65
C ILE A 105 -7.35 -11.01 13.56
N GLY A 106 -6.38 -11.40 12.73
CA GLY A 106 -6.56 -12.49 11.75
C GLY A 106 -7.25 -12.08 10.45
N VAL A 107 -7.37 -10.79 10.15
CA VAL A 107 -8.01 -10.27 8.92
C VAL A 107 -6.95 -9.86 7.90
N ALA A 108 -7.09 -10.33 6.66
CA ALA A 108 -6.26 -9.87 5.55
C ALA A 108 -6.63 -8.44 5.17
N ALA A 109 -5.64 -7.58 4.99
CA ALA A 109 -5.84 -6.18 4.66
C ALA A 109 -5.14 -5.83 3.35
N PHE A 110 -5.81 -5.03 2.53
CA PHE A 110 -5.33 -4.59 1.23
C PHE A 110 -5.41 -3.06 1.20
N VAL A 111 -4.28 -2.39 1.43
CA VAL A 111 -4.24 -0.92 1.49
C VAL A 111 -4.28 -0.37 0.08
N LEU A 112 -5.35 0.34 -0.25
CA LEU A 112 -5.59 0.92 -1.55
C LEU A 112 -4.92 2.28 -1.68
N LYS A 113 -3.91 2.36 -2.54
CA LYS A 113 -3.40 3.63 -3.08
C LYS A 113 -4.25 4.00 -4.30
N TYR A 114 -5.16 4.96 -4.16
CA TYR A 114 -6.06 5.41 -5.24
C TYR A 114 -5.67 6.80 -5.78
N ARG A 115 -6.16 7.12 -6.97
CA ARG A 115 -5.84 8.40 -7.64
C ARG A 115 -6.37 9.62 -6.89
N VAL A 116 -5.53 10.63 -6.78
CA VAL A 116 -5.83 11.91 -6.11
C VAL A 116 -5.57 13.10 -7.03
N LEU A 117 -6.03 14.28 -6.63
CA LEU A 117 -5.81 15.52 -7.35
C LEU A 117 -4.32 15.83 -7.45
N GLN A 118 -3.88 16.13 -8.68
CA GLN A 118 -2.50 16.52 -8.94
C GLN A 118 -2.22 17.92 -8.42
N LYS A 119 -1.04 18.12 -7.83
CA LYS A 119 -0.58 19.45 -7.40
C LYS A 119 -0.62 20.42 -8.57
N GLY A 120 -1.28 21.56 -8.37
CA GLY A 120 -1.46 22.61 -9.39
C GLY A 120 -2.64 22.38 -10.35
N ALA A 121 -3.38 21.28 -10.22
CA ALA A 121 -4.63 21.09 -10.97
C ALA A 121 -5.75 22.00 -10.43
N PRO A 122 -6.73 22.39 -11.26
CA PRO A 122 -7.91 23.13 -10.81
C PRO A 122 -8.67 22.40 -9.71
N ALA A 123 -9.18 23.13 -8.70
CA ALA A 123 -9.93 22.51 -7.60
C ALA A 123 -11.23 21.82 -8.06
N SER A 124 -11.83 22.28 -9.18
CA SER A 124 -13.01 21.67 -9.81
C SER A 124 -12.74 20.23 -10.27
N ASP A 125 -11.52 19.95 -10.75
CA ASP A 125 -11.13 18.62 -11.24
C ASP A 125 -11.24 17.55 -10.14
N ARG A 126 -11.19 17.94 -8.86
CA ARG A 126 -11.38 17.01 -7.75
C ARG A 126 -12.73 16.30 -7.83
N GLY A 127 -13.82 17.06 -7.96
CA GLY A 127 -15.17 16.50 -8.02
C GLY A 127 -15.48 15.92 -9.40
N GLU A 128 -15.07 16.62 -10.45
CA GLU A 128 -15.45 16.30 -11.82
C GLU A 128 -14.69 15.12 -12.40
N LYS A 129 -13.41 14.96 -12.03
CA LYS A 129 -12.51 13.95 -12.62
C LYS A 129 -12.01 12.96 -11.58
N VAL A 130 -11.44 13.44 -10.48
CA VAL A 130 -10.70 12.60 -9.52
C VAL A 130 -11.62 11.68 -8.73
N VAL A 131 -12.73 12.18 -8.19
CA VAL A 131 -13.67 11.36 -7.41
C VAL A 131 -14.21 10.16 -8.23
N PRO A 132 -14.70 10.34 -9.47
CA PRO A 132 -15.08 9.22 -10.33
C PRO A 132 -13.95 8.20 -10.56
N MET A 133 -12.72 8.68 -10.77
CA MET A 133 -11.54 7.82 -10.94
C MET A 133 -11.22 7.03 -9.67
N ALA A 134 -11.23 7.67 -8.50
CA ALA A 134 -11.00 7.01 -7.21
C ALA A 134 -12.06 5.94 -6.90
N ILE A 135 -13.33 6.21 -7.23
CA ILE A 135 -14.41 5.21 -7.11
C ILE A 135 -14.16 4.02 -8.06
N SER A 136 -13.69 4.27 -9.29
CA SER A 136 -13.29 3.21 -10.22
C SER A 136 -12.15 2.37 -9.66
N ASP A 137 -11.17 3.00 -9.01
CA ASP A 137 -10.04 2.31 -8.37
C ASP A 137 -10.53 1.42 -7.22
N GLY A 138 -11.41 1.91 -6.36
CA GLY A 138 -12.04 1.11 -5.31
C GLY A 138 -12.80 -0.10 -5.86
N ARG A 139 -13.59 0.08 -6.92
CA ARG A 139 -14.27 -1.04 -7.60
C ARG A 139 -13.31 -2.04 -8.20
N ARG A 140 -12.18 -1.58 -8.77
CA ARG A 140 -11.15 -2.45 -9.34
C ARG A 140 -10.42 -3.22 -8.25
N ALA A 141 -10.11 -2.60 -7.12
CA ALA A 141 -9.54 -3.26 -5.95
C ALA A 141 -10.42 -4.42 -5.46
N LEU A 142 -11.72 -4.18 -5.28
CA LEU A 142 -12.67 -5.24 -4.90
C LEU A 142 -12.69 -6.41 -5.90
N ARG A 143 -12.53 -6.14 -7.21
CA ARG A 143 -12.46 -7.20 -8.23
C ARG A 143 -11.18 -8.04 -8.17
N LEU A 144 -10.12 -7.52 -7.56
CA LEU A 144 -8.85 -8.23 -7.40
C LEU A 144 -8.78 -9.02 -6.09
N VAL A 145 -9.48 -8.55 -5.05
CA VAL A 145 -9.48 -9.17 -3.71
C VAL A 145 -10.47 -10.34 -3.59
N ARG A 146 -11.50 -10.37 -4.44
CA ARG A 146 -12.53 -11.42 -4.45
C ARG A 146 -12.01 -12.80 -4.84
#